data_AF-A0A374P4F5-F1
#
_entry.id   AF-A0A374P4F5-F1
#
_cell.length_a   1.000
_cell.length_b   1.000
_cell.length_c   1.000
_cell.angle_alpha   90.00
_cell.angle_beta   90.00
_cell.angle_gamma   90.00
#
_symmetry.space_group_name_H-M   'P 1'
#
loop_
_entity.id
_entity.type
_entity.pdbx_description
1 polymer ?
#
loop_
_entity_poly.entity_id
_entity_poly.type
_entity_poly.pdbx_seq_one_letter_code
_entity_poly.pdbx_strand_id
1 'polypeptide(L)'
;MTKDDALELIERMPYIPAFVISNERNRLSALRAAQKSDDPVEWIKVVKTIYICRNDPKTGRRPSDAEAAMEQQAKLQLQNLLVPALGLDPEQLDSFIESHLANMW
;
A
#
# COMPACT_ATOMS: atom_id res chain seq x y z
N MET A 1 -5.82 -14.16 7.28
CA MET A 1 -6.15 -12.88 7.92
C MET A 1 -7.58 -12.96 8.43
N THR A 2 -7.80 -12.67 9.71
CA THR A 2 -9.14 -12.54 10.30
C THR A 2 -9.70 -11.14 10.04
N LYS A 3 -10.97 -10.90 10.38
CA LYS A 3 -11.57 -9.56 10.32
C LYS A 3 -10.86 -8.57 11.23
N ASP A 4 -10.51 -8.98 12.44
CA ASP A 4 -9.84 -8.11 13.42
C ASP A 4 -8.42 -7.76 12.94
N ASP A 5 -7.67 -8.72 12.39
CA ASP A 5 -6.35 -8.46 11.78
C ASP A 5 -6.45 -7.45 10.62
N ALA A 6 -7.51 -7.55 9.81
CA ALA A 6 -7.74 -6.67 8.67
C ALA A 6 -8.02 -5.23 9.12
N LEU A 7 -8.85 -5.06 10.15
CA LEU A 7 -9.14 -3.77 10.75
C LEU A 7 -7.89 -3.16 11.39
N GLU A 8 -7.13 -3.95 12.17
CA GLU A 8 -5.87 -3.49 12.76
C GLU A 8 -4.89 -3.01 11.68
N LEU A 9 -4.78 -3.76 10.57
CA LEU A 9 -3.92 -3.38 9.45
C LEU A 9 -4.36 -2.04 8.84
N ILE A 10 -5.66 -1.84 8.62
CA ILE A 10 -6.23 -0.59 8.09
C ILE A 10 -5.91 0.57 9.03
N GLU A 11 -6.17 0.41 10.33
CA GLU A 11 -5.90 1.42 11.35
C GLU A 11 -4.42 1.80 11.42
N ARG A 12 -3.53 0.87 11.09
CA ARG A 12 -2.07 1.09 11.03
C ARG A 12 -1.60 1.75 9.73
N MET A 13 -2.38 1.72 8.63
CA MET A 13 -1.97 2.28 7.32
C MET A 13 -1.45 3.73 7.38
N PRO A 14 -2.09 4.66 8.12
CA PRO A 14 -1.58 6.03 8.25
C PRO A 14 -0.16 6.10 8.82
N TYR A 15 0.16 5.20 9.76
CA TYR A 15 1.40 5.17 10.53
C TYR A 15 2.52 4.36 9.87
N ILE A 16 2.20 3.49 8.90
CA ILE A 16 3.21 2.73 8.15
C ILE A 16 4.03 3.70 7.28
N PRO A 17 5.37 3.77 7.42
CA PRO A 17 6.18 4.72 6.69
C PRO A 17 6.39 4.30 5.22
N ALA A 18 6.63 5.26 4.33
CA ALA A 18 7.12 4.94 2.99
C ALA A 18 8.62 4.66 2.99
N PHE A 19 9.14 4.04 1.92
CA PHE A 19 10.57 3.91 1.71
C PHE A 19 11.19 5.28 1.42
N VAL A 20 12.26 5.60 2.15
CA VAL A 20 13.07 6.81 1.93
C VAL A 20 14.41 6.39 1.33
N ILE A 21 14.42 6.11 0.02
CA ILE A 21 15.61 5.64 -0.70
C ILE A 21 15.83 6.48 -1.97
N SER A 22 16.84 7.35 -1.93
CA SER A 22 17.17 8.27 -3.03
C SER A 22 17.79 7.55 -4.23
N ASN A 23 18.66 6.56 -3.98
CA ASN A 23 19.30 5.79 -5.06
C ASN A 23 18.26 4.88 -5.75
N GLU A 24 18.08 5.09 -7.05
CA GLU A 24 17.07 4.37 -7.84
C GLU A 24 17.25 2.85 -7.84
N ARG A 25 18.48 2.37 -8.06
CA ARG A 25 18.77 0.93 -8.09
C ARG A 25 18.39 0.27 -6.75
N ASN A 26 18.78 0.90 -5.65
CA ASN A 26 18.47 0.39 -4.31
C ASN A 26 16.96 0.48 -4.02
N ARG A 27 16.28 1.54 -4.46
CA ARG A 27 14.83 1.68 -4.32
C ARG A 27 14.08 0.60 -5.09
N LEU A 28 14.43 0.35 -6.35
CA LEU A 28 13.83 -0.73 -7.14
C LEU A 28 14.08 -2.10 -6.51
N SER A 29 15.27 -2.33 -5.96
CA SER A 29 15.57 -3.57 -5.24
C SER A 29 14.70 -3.73 -4.00
N ALA A 30 14.53 -2.67 -3.20
CA ALA A 30 13.71 -2.69 -1.99
C ALA A 30 12.22 -2.90 -2.32
N LEU A 31 11.69 -2.18 -3.32
CA LEU A 31 10.32 -2.35 -3.77
C LEU A 31 10.04 -3.77 -4.25
N ARG A 32 10.96 -4.36 -5.02
CA ARG A 32 10.83 -5.77 -5.47
C ARG A 32 10.87 -6.77 -4.30
N ALA A 33 11.71 -6.52 -3.29
CA ALA A 33 11.78 -7.39 -2.12
C ALA A 33 10.48 -7.32 -1.32
N ALA A 34 9.97 -6.11 -1.06
CA ALA A 34 8.69 -5.88 -0.39
C ALA A 34 7.51 -6.50 -1.15
N GLN A 35 7.48 -6.34 -2.48
CA GLN A 35 6.46 -6.93 -3.34
C GLN A 35 6.38 -8.46 -3.23
N LYS A 36 7.54 -9.11 -3.13
CA LYS A 36 7.66 -10.58 -3.05
C LYS A 36 7.52 -11.11 -1.63
N SER A 37 7.42 -10.23 -0.63
CA SER A 37 7.12 -10.65 0.72
C SER A 37 5.68 -11.17 0.81
N ASP A 38 5.42 -11.97 1.83
CA ASP A 38 4.07 -12.38 2.23
C ASP A 38 3.54 -11.49 3.37
N ASP A 39 3.99 -10.23 3.41
CA ASP A 39 3.66 -9.26 4.47
C ASP A 39 2.84 -8.09 3.90
N PRO A 40 1.57 -7.93 4.31
CA PRO A 40 0.73 -6.84 3.83
C PRO A 40 1.25 -5.45 4.25
N VAL A 41 2.03 -5.34 5.33
CA VAL A 41 2.68 -4.08 5.73
C VAL A 41 3.70 -3.67 4.66
N GLU A 42 4.47 -4.61 4.12
CA GLU A 42 5.43 -4.33 3.04
C GLU A 42 4.74 -3.92 1.74
N TRP A 43 3.57 -4.49 1.43
CA TRP A 43 2.78 -4.06 0.27
C TRP A 43 2.22 -2.63 0.45
N ILE A 44 1.77 -2.27 1.65
CA ILE A 44 1.37 -0.89 1.97
C ILE A 44 2.55 0.07 1.77
N LYS A 45 3.76 -0.31 2.20
CA LYS A 45 4.98 0.48 1.98
C LYS A 45 5.25 0.71 0.49
N VAL A 46 5.06 -0.31 -0.36
CA VAL A 46 5.17 -0.19 -1.83
C VAL A 46 4.18 0.84 -2.35
N VAL A 47 2.89 0.68 -2.05
CA VAL A 47 1.83 1.59 -2.52
C VAL A 47 2.09 3.03 -2.07
N LYS A 48 2.39 3.24 -0.77
CA LYS A 48 2.64 4.57 -0.20
C LYS A 48 3.86 5.24 -0.82
N THR A 49 4.94 4.49 -1.04
CA THR A 49 6.17 5.02 -1.66
C THR A 49 5.91 5.53 -3.07
N ILE A 50 5.15 4.76 -3.86
CA ILE A 50 4.87 5.09 -5.26
C ILE A 50 3.83 6.22 -5.35
N TYR A 51 2.84 6.22 -4.45
CA TYR A 51 1.89 7.31 -4.31
C TYR A 51 2.59 8.64 -3.96
N ILE A 52 3.48 8.66 -2.98
CA ILE A 52 4.24 9.86 -2.62
C ILE A 52 5.11 10.31 -3.78
N CYS A 53 5.81 9.39 -4.46
CA CYS A 53 6.56 9.75 -5.66
C CYS A 53 5.70 10.42 -6.72
N ARG A 54 4.47 9.94 -6.93
CA ARG A 54 3.57 10.48 -7.95
C ARG A 54 3.01 11.86 -7.57
N ASN A 55 2.68 12.06 -6.30
CA ASN A 55 1.85 13.18 -5.86
C ASN A 55 2.59 14.25 -5.04
N ASP A 56 3.77 13.95 -4.48
CA ASP A 56 4.55 14.94 -3.72
C ASP A 56 5.49 15.71 -4.68
N PRO A 57 5.21 17.01 -4.93
CA PRO A 57 6.03 17.83 -5.83
C PRO A 57 7.47 17.98 -5.32
N LYS A 58 7.74 17.77 -4.01
CA LYS A 58 9.09 17.83 -3.43
C LYS A 58 9.99 16.72 -3.96
N THR A 59 9.41 15.61 -4.43
CA THR A 59 10.19 14.50 -4.99
C THR A 59 10.74 14.85 -6.38
N GLY A 60 10.07 15.72 -7.13
CA GLY A 60 10.41 16.07 -8.51
C GLY A 60 10.43 14.89 -9.48
N ARG A 61 9.88 13.73 -9.09
CA ARG A 61 10.03 12.45 -9.79
C ARG A 61 8.68 11.90 -10.21
N ARG A 62 8.65 11.07 -11.26
CA ARG A 62 7.50 10.20 -11.57
C ARG A 62 7.88 8.73 -11.39
N PRO A 63 6.94 7.87 -10.97
CA PRO A 63 7.18 6.44 -10.96
C PRO A 63 7.54 5.93 -12.37
N SER A 64 8.48 5.00 -12.45
CA SER A 64 8.72 4.26 -13.70
C SER A 64 7.61 3.23 -13.95
N ASP A 65 7.53 2.68 -15.17
CA ASP A 65 6.55 1.64 -15.50
C ASP A 65 6.70 0.40 -14.60
N ALA A 66 7.94 0.05 -14.25
CA ALA A 66 8.22 -1.05 -13.34
C ALA A 66 7.70 -0.77 -11.92
N GLU A 67 7.84 0.47 -11.43
CA GLU A 67 7.26 0.87 -10.15
C GLU A 67 5.73 0.88 -10.22
N ALA A 68 5.14 1.46 -11.27
CA ALA A 68 3.69 1.45 -11.46
C ALA A 68 3.11 0.02 -11.48
N ALA A 69 3.77 -0.92 -12.16
CA ALA A 69 3.37 -2.33 -12.15
C ALA A 69 3.43 -2.96 -10.76
N MET A 70 4.48 -2.65 -9.97
CA MET A 70 4.57 -3.10 -8.57
C MET A 70 3.45 -2.51 -7.70
N GLU A 71 3.10 -1.23 -7.86
CA GLU A 71 1.97 -0.63 -7.15
C GLU A 71 0.66 -1.37 -7.43
N GLN A 72 0.36 -1.66 -8.71
CA GLN A 72 -0.86 -2.37 -9.08
C GLN A 72 -0.89 -3.79 -8.48
N GLN A 73 0.25 -4.49 -8.53
CA GLN A 73 0.35 -5.81 -7.93
C GLN A 73 0.16 -5.77 -6.40
N ALA A 74 0.76 -4.79 -5.71
CA ALA A 74 0.61 -4.63 -4.26
C ALA A 74 -0.85 -4.31 -3.87
N LYS A 75 -1.52 -3.45 -4.65
CA LYS A 75 -2.96 -3.16 -4.46
C LYS A 75 -3.81 -4.40 -4.63
N LEU A 76 -3.56 -5.20 -5.66
CA LEU A 76 -4.27 -6.46 -5.88
C LEU A 76 -4.05 -7.46 -4.74
N GLN A 77 -2.82 -7.58 -4.24
CA GLN A 77 -2.52 -8.45 -3.09
C GLN A 77 -3.24 -7.99 -1.82
N LEU A 78 -3.25 -6.68 -1.55
CA LEU A 78 -4.01 -6.10 -0.43
C LEU A 78 -5.51 -6.34 -0.58
N GLN A 79 -6.07 -6.13 -1.77
CA GLN A 79 -7.48 -6.38 -2.05
C GLN A 79 -7.85 -7.85 -1.83
N ASN A 80 -7.03 -8.79 -2.35
CA ASN A 80 -7.23 -10.22 -2.19
C ASN A 80 -7.18 -10.68 -0.72
N LEU A 81 -6.49 -9.94 0.15
CA LEU A 81 -6.51 -10.19 1.58
C LEU A 81 -7.72 -9.53 2.26
N LEU A 82 -7.92 -8.24 2.04
CA LEU A 82 -8.86 -7.41 2.81
C LEU A 82 -10.31 -7.70 2.48
N VAL A 83 -10.66 -7.84 1.20
CA VAL A 83 -12.04 -8.08 0.73
C VAL A 83 -12.67 -9.30 1.41
N PRO A 84 -12.07 -10.51 1.34
CA PRO A 84 -12.68 -11.68 1.98
C PRO A 84 -12.65 -11.59 3.51
N ALA A 85 -11.63 -10.99 4.11
CA ALA A 85 -11.53 -10.87 5.56
C ALA A 85 -12.60 -9.92 6.14
N LEU A 86 -12.97 -8.88 5.40
CA LEU A 86 -13.98 -7.91 5.79
C LEU A 86 -15.39 -8.30 5.32
N GLY A 87 -15.51 -9.29 4.43
CA GLY A 87 -16.79 -9.70 3.84
C GLY A 87 -17.40 -8.62 2.94
N LEU A 88 -16.55 -7.90 2.20
CA LEU A 88 -16.92 -6.80 1.31
C LEU A 88 -16.96 -7.25 -0.15
N ASP A 89 -17.56 -6.43 -1.01
CA ASP A 89 -17.31 -6.46 -2.45
C ASP A 89 -16.01 -5.67 -2.78
N PRO A 90 -15.26 -6.05 -3.83
CA PRO A 90 -14.02 -5.35 -4.22
C PRO A 90 -14.20 -3.84 -4.43
N GLU A 91 -15.37 -3.42 -4.93
CA GLU A 91 -15.73 -2.02 -5.20
C GLU A 91 -15.98 -1.20 -3.94
N GLN A 92 -16.24 -1.85 -2.80
CA GLN A 92 -16.53 -1.21 -1.52
C GLN A 92 -15.27 -0.98 -0.67
N LEU A 93 -14.15 -1.61 -1.00
CA LEU A 93 -12.97 -1.62 -0.14
C LEU A 93 -12.43 -0.21 0.11
N ASP A 94 -12.28 0.60 -0.93
CA ASP A 94 -11.68 1.94 -0.81
C ASP A 94 -12.55 2.86 0.06
N SER A 95 -13.87 2.90 -0.20
CA SER A 95 -14.80 3.72 0.59
C SER A 95 -14.93 3.25 2.03
N PHE A 96 -14.81 1.94 2.27
CA PHE A 96 -14.75 1.38 3.61
C PHE A 96 -13.49 1.84 4.36
N ILE A 97 -12.31 1.74 3.74
CA ILE A 97 -11.03 2.17 4.34
C ILE A 97 -11.10 3.66 4.69
N GLU A 98 -11.55 4.50 3.77
CA GLU A 98 -11.69 5.95 3.97
C GLU A 98 -12.64 6.28 5.13
N SER A 99 -13.82 5.63 5.16
CA SER A 99 -14.83 5.86 6.20
C SER A 99 -14.35 5.36 7.57
N HIS A 100 -13.72 4.19 7.62
CA HIS A 100 -13.18 3.62 8.87
C HIS A 100 -12.12 4.53 9.48
N LEU A 101 -11.17 5.00 8.65
CA LEU A 101 -10.12 5.92 9.09
C LEU A 101 -10.66 7.29 9.50
N ALA A 102 -11.69 7.81 8.82
CA ALA A 102 -12.30 9.09 9.16
C ALA A 102 -13.00 9.05 10.54
N ASN A 103 -13.64 7.94 10.89
CA ASN A 103 -14.37 7.77 12.16
C ASN A 103 -13.45 7.57 13.38
N MET A 104 -12.13 7.45 13.20
CA MET A 104 -11.17 7.37 14.30
C MET A 104 -10.82 8.73 14.92
N TRP A 105 -11.26 9.84 14.32
CA TRP A 105 -10.95 11.22 14.71
C TRP A 105 -12.21 12.03 15.02
#